data_AF-A0A661SGK4-F1
#
_entry.id   AF-A0A661SGK4-F1
#
_cell.length_a   1.000
_cell.length_b   1.000
_cell.length_c   1.000
_cell.angle_alpha   90.00
_cell.angle_beta   90.00
_cell.angle_gamma   90.00
#
_symmetry.space_group_name_H-M   'P 1'
#
loop_
_entity.id
_entity.type
_entity.pdbx_description
1 polymer ?
#
loop_
_entity_poly.entity_id
_entity_poly.type
_entity_poly.pdbx_seq_one_letter_code
_entity_poly.pdbx_strand_id
1 'polypeptide(L)'
;ARILNLGLEILSGRDPAAGRRLLERYPLTSVFRVAYGMVLKVKREAERWEAGSWFRARGLDVTFWAERWGGTLKGLLKRRPLFFTGQEDEQMRDFEWLGEVRQCTRILRRLMVVDGLLEVLARSCPPGQDGIAPLEDTYDRLLVTYWGRMSLGLGPTFEGLTVEQARDLLARLRSREGSPPYTMEAFGSNFVRDLCGCLPTPDPETEALLKETLGSVWEAFCDEYSRIPLDRLDGRYSRTLRIIHSRT
;
A
#
# COMPACT_ATOMS: atom_id res chain seq x y z
N ALA A 1 7.41 -14.22 25.87
CA ALA A 1 7.59 -15.54 25.23
C ALA A 1 7.66 -15.45 23.69
N ARG A 2 6.84 -14.64 23.02
CA ARG A 2 6.74 -14.57 21.54
C ARG A 2 8.06 -14.42 20.78
N ILE A 3 8.92 -13.46 21.14
CA ILE A 3 10.20 -13.23 20.43
C ILE A 3 11.19 -14.42 20.52
N LEU A 4 11.02 -15.31 21.51
CA LEU A 4 11.81 -16.55 21.61
C LEU A 4 11.38 -17.54 20.52
N ASN A 5 10.08 -17.66 20.24
CA ASN A 5 9.55 -18.49 19.15
C ASN A 5 10.15 -18.04 17.81
N LEU A 6 10.24 -16.73 17.58
CA LEU A 6 10.87 -16.17 16.38
C LEU A 6 12.33 -16.61 16.25
N GLY A 7 13.11 -16.51 17.33
CA GLY A 7 14.51 -16.89 17.32
C GLY A 7 14.72 -18.37 17.07
N LEU A 8 13.87 -19.21 17.65
CA LEU A 8 13.90 -20.65 17.40
C LEU A 8 13.52 -20.97 15.95
N GLU A 9 12.46 -20.37 15.40
CA GLU A 9 12.07 -20.59 14.01
C GLU A 9 13.17 -20.17 13.03
N ILE A 10 13.84 -19.03 13.27
CA ILE A 10 14.96 -18.56 12.43
C ILE A 10 16.12 -19.56 12.44
N LEU A 11 16.47 -20.09 13.61
CA LEU A 11 17.66 -20.91 13.78
C LEU A 11 17.42 -22.40 13.48
N SER A 12 16.19 -22.89 13.64
CA SER A 12 15.86 -24.32 13.54
C SER A 12 14.88 -24.66 12.42
N GLY A 13 14.29 -23.68 11.71
CA GLY A 13 13.40 -23.93 10.59
C GLY A 13 12.12 -24.69 10.96
N ARG A 14 11.65 -24.56 12.22
CA ARG A 14 10.56 -25.34 12.84
C ARG A 14 10.88 -26.80 13.14
N ASP A 15 12.13 -27.24 13.08
CA ASP A 15 12.55 -28.55 13.58
C ASP A 15 12.69 -28.51 15.12
N PRO A 16 11.87 -29.26 15.87
CA PRO A 16 11.95 -29.32 17.33
C PRO A 16 13.26 -29.94 17.84
N ALA A 17 13.83 -30.91 17.12
CA ALA A 17 15.07 -31.57 17.52
C ALA A 17 16.27 -30.61 17.35
N ALA A 18 16.31 -29.84 16.26
CA ALA A 18 17.27 -28.77 16.10
C ALA A 18 17.08 -27.65 17.14
N GLY A 19 15.84 -27.28 17.45
CA GLY A 19 15.52 -26.30 18.49
C GLY A 19 16.06 -26.71 19.86
N ARG A 20 15.88 -27.98 20.24
CA ARG A 20 16.43 -28.53 21.48
C ARG A 20 17.97 -28.46 21.52
N ARG A 21 18.64 -28.92 20.46
CA ARG A 21 20.11 -28.84 20.36
C ARG A 21 20.63 -27.41 20.47
N LEU A 22 19.91 -26.43 19.93
CA LEU A 22 20.25 -25.02 20.03
C LEU A 22 20.13 -24.49 21.47
N LEU A 23 19.05 -24.86 22.17
CA LEU A 23 18.82 -24.46 23.56
C LEU A 23 19.82 -25.10 24.53
N GLU A 24 20.27 -26.32 24.24
CA GLU A 24 21.32 -27.01 25.01
C GLU A 24 22.71 -26.39 24.78
N ARG A 25 22.95 -25.79 23.60
CA ARG A 25 24.26 -25.30 23.18
C ARG A 25 24.47 -23.79 23.39
N TYR A 26 23.40 -23.00 23.34
CA TYR A 26 23.49 -21.54 23.39
C TYR A 26 22.58 -20.95 24.48
N PRO A 27 23.04 -19.89 25.18
CA PRO A 27 22.19 -19.15 26.09
C PRO A 27 20.95 -18.59 25.37
N LEU A 28 19.81 -18.54 26.06
CA LEU A 28 18.58 -17.94 25.54
C LEU A 28 18.82 -16.53 25.00
N THR A 29 19.64 -15.73 25.68
CA THR A 29 19.99 -14.36 25.27
C THR A 29 20.56 -14.29 23.85
N SER A 30 21.28 -15.32 23.38
CA SER A 30 21.77 -15.40 22.00
C SER A 30 20.63 -15.59 21.00
N VAL A 31 19.66 -16.45 21.32
CA VAL A 31 18.46 -16.68 20.49
C VAL A 31 17.62 -15.41 20.39
N PHE A 32 17.42 -14.72 21.52
CA PHE A 32 16.73 -13.42 21.56
C PHE A 32 17.44 -12.37 20.70
N ARG A 33 18.77 -12.30 20.72
CA ARG A 33 19.55 -11.35 19.90
C ARG A 33 19.38 -11.58 18.40
N VAL A 34 19.38 -12.84 17.96
CA VAL A 34 19.14 -13.18 16.55
C VAL A 34 17.75 -12.74 16.11
N ALA A 35 16.72 -13.11 16.88
CA ALA A 35 15.33 -12.74 16.62
C ALA A 35 15.15 -11.23 16.52
N TYR A 36 15.61 -10.51 17.55
CA TYR A 36 15.43 -9.07 17.63
C TYR A 36 16.28 -8.32 16.61
N GLY A 37 17.45 -8.83 16.25
CA GLY A 37 18.30 -8.27 15.20
C GLY A 37 17.60 -8.23 13.84
N MET A 38 16.84 -9.27 13.50
CA MET A 38 16.05 -9.32 12.26
C MET A 38 14.93 -8.27 12.25
N VAL A 39 14.20 -8.13 13.36
CA VAL A 39 13.16 -7.10 13.49
C VAL A 39 13.76 -5.70 13.41
N LEU A 40 14.90 -5.46 14.07
CA LEU A 40 15.61 -4.18 14.01
C LEU A 40 16.10 -3.84 12.62
N LYS A 41 16.47 -4.83 11.79
CA LYS A 41 16.87 -4.59 10.40
C LYS A 41 15.73 -3.95 9.60
N VAL A 42 14.52 -4.51 9.71
CA VAL A 42 13.33 -3.97 9.02
C VAL A 42 12.95 -2.60 9.57
N LYS A 43 13.00 -2.41 10.90
CA LYS A 43 12.79 -1.10 11.53
C LYS A 43 13.74 -0.02 11.00
N ARG A 44 15.04 -0.30 10.96
CA ARG A 44 16.05 0.66 10.49
C ARG A 44 15.88 0.98 9.00
N GLU A 45 15.39 0.04 8.22
CA GLU A 45 15.03 0.29 6.82
C GLU A 45 13.83 1.22 6.72
N ALA A 46 12.78 0.99 7.52
CA ALA A 46 11.61 1.85 7.59
C ALA A 46 11.96 3.27 8.04
N GLU A 47 12.77 3.42 9.09
CA GLU A 47 13.20 4.74 9.60
C GLU A 47 14.03 5.51 8.56
N ARG A 48 14.96 4.83 7.88
CA ARG A 48 15.79 5.46 6.84
C ARG A 48 14.97 5.92 5.65
N TRP A 49 14.02 5.10 5.20
CA TRP A 49 13.14 5.47 4.11
C TRP A 49 12.18 6.59 4.51
N GLU A 50 11.48 6.48 5.65
CA GLU A 50 10.47 7.45 6.07
C GLU A 50 11.04 8.87 6.20
N ALA A 51 12.27 8.99 6.73
CA ALA A 51 12.97 10.27 6.86
C ALA A 51 13.19 11.01 5.52
N GLY A 52 13.27 10.29 4.40
CA GLY A 52 13.47 10.86 3.06
C GLY A 52 12.31 10.61 2.10
N SER A 53 11.20 10.07 2.58
CA SER A 53 10.06 9.67 1.76
C SER A 53 9.25 10.87 1.26
N TRP A 54 8.64 10.72 0.09
CA TRP A 54 7.83 11.77 -0.52
C TRP A 54 6.60 12.08 0.33
N PHE A 55 5.90 11.05 0.85
CA PHE A 55 4.71 11.26 1.65
C PHE A 55 5.03 12.08 2.92
N ARG A 56 6.17 11.81 3.56
CA ARG A 56 6.62 12.56 4.74
C ARG A 56 6.98 14.00 4.38
N ALA A 57 7.68 14.23 3.27
CA ALA A 57 8.00 15.56 2.78
C ALA A 57 6.74 16.39 2.44
N ARG A 58 5.64 15.71 2.08
CA ARG A 58 4.32 16.31 1.84
C ARG A 58 3.48 16.52 3.11
N GLY A 59 4.03 16.18 4.28
CA GLY A 59 3.31 16.32 5.55
C GLY A 59 2.17 15.33 5.73
N LEU A 60 2.11 14.27 4.91
CA LEU A 60 1.14 13.19 5.04
C LEU A 60 1.50 12.32 6.25
N ASP A 61 0.49 11.85 6.97
CA ASP A 61 0.67 10.94 8.09
C ASP A 61 0.51 9.46 7.66
N VAL A 62 0.77 8.53 8.59
CA VAL A 62 0.76 7.09 8.29
C VAL A 62 -0.62 6.56 7.86
N THR A 63 -1.72 7.26 8.14
CA THR A 63 -3.08 6.90 7.73
C THR A 63 -3.30 7.03 6.23
N PHE A 64 -2.49 7.84 5.53
CA PHE A 64 -2.44 7.92 4.06
C PHE A 64 -2.24 6.55 3.40
N TRP A 65 -1.51 5.66 4.06
CA TRP A 65 -1.21 4.32 3.58
C TRP A 65 -2.34 3.30 3.85
N ALA A 66 -3.53 3.78 4.24
CA ALA A 66 -4.64 2.98 4.75
C ALA A 66 -4.27 2.13 5.98
N GLU A 67 -5.28 1.47 6.56
CA GLU A 67 -5.15 0.80 7.86
C GLU A 67 -4.02 -0.23 7.91
N ARG A 68 -3.95 -1.13 6.92
CA ARG A 68 -3.00 -2.26 6.96
C ARG A 68 -1.54 -1.80 6.82
N TRP A 69 -1.24 -0.98 5.81
CA TRP A 69 0.15 -0.57 5.59
C TRP A 69 0.55 0.52 6.58
N GLY A 70 -0.34 1.48 6.85
CA GLY A 70 -0.15 2.52 7.87
C GLY A 70 0.06 1.95 9.27
N GLY A 71 -0.76 0.96 9.66
CA GLY A 71 -0.60 0.22 10.92
C GLY A 71 0.75 -0.49 10.99
N THR A 72 1.14 -1.19 9.92
CA THR A 72 2.45 -1.86 9.84
C THR A 72 3.61 -0.87 10.01
N LEU A 73 3.58 0.25 9.29
CA LEU A 73 4.58 1.31 9.38
C LEU A 73 4.63 1.90 10.80
N LYS A 74 3.47 2.23 11.38
CA LYS A 74 3.35 2.72 12.77
C LYS A 74 3.94 1.74 13.78
N GLY A 75 3.73 0.43 13.60
CA GLY A 75 4.30 -0.63 14.43
C GLY A 75 5.83 -0.68 14.37
N LEU A 76 6.40 -0.59 13.16
CA LEU A 76 7.85 -0.60 12.93
C LEU A 76 8.55 0.64 13.50
N LEU A 77 7.91 1.82 13.40
CA LEU A 77 8.50 3.09 13.84
C LEU A 77 8.47 3.30 15.36
N LYS A 78 7.77 2.47 16.13
CA LYS A 78 7.82 2.52 17.61
C LYS A 78 9.24 2.30 18.14
N ARG A 79 9.55 2.90 19.30
CA ARG A 79 10.85 2.71 20.01
C ARG A 79 11.23 1.24 20.14
N ARG A 80 10.26 0.39 20.50
CA ARG A 80 10.33 -1.07 20.36
C ARG A 80 9.41 -1.46 19.20
N PRO A 81 9.92 -2.02 18.10
CA PRO A 81 9.09 -2.37 16.95
C PRO A 81 8.07 -3.44 17.35
N LEU A 82 6.82 -3.22 16.95
CA LEU A 82 5.69 -4.13 17.16
C LEU A 82 5.13 -4.58 15.82
N PHE A 83 4.58 -5.79 15.81
CA PHE A 83 3.82 -6.33 14.70
C PHE A 83 2.38 -5.83 14.78
N PHE A 84 1.89 -5.27 13.66
CA PHE A 84 0.50 -4.88 13.51
C PHE A 84 -0.34 -6.08 13.09
N THR A 85 -1.35 -6.44 13.88
CA THR A 85 -2.20 -7.61 13.64
C THR A 85 -3.42 -7.29 12.79
N GLY A 86 -3.88 -6.03 12.81
CA GLY A 86 -5.18 -5.63 12.25
C GLY A 86 -6.39 -6.18 13.00
N GLN A 87 -6.21 -6.72 14.20
CA GLN A 87 -7.30 -7.23 15.04
C GLN A 87 -7.78 -6.14 15.99
N GLU A 88 -9.09 -6.03 16.23
CA GLU A 88 -9.67 -5.01 17.11
C GLU A 88 -9.11 -5.10 18.55
N ASP A 89 -9.02 -6.30 19.11
CA ASP A 89 -8.65 -6.52 20.51
C ASP A 89 -7.13 -6.43 20.80
N GLU A 90 -6.26 -6.70 19.82
CA GLU A 90 -4.81 -6.67 19.97
C GLU A 90 -4.13 -6.10 18.72
N GLN A 91 -4.42 -4.84 18.36
CA GLN A 91 -3.91 -4.21 17.14
C GLN A 91 -2.38 -4.26 16.99
N MET A 92 -1.64 -4.27 18.11
CA MET A 92 -0.17 -4.27 18.13
C MET A 92 0.34 -5.26 19.16
N ARG A 93 1.29 -6.12 18.76
CA ARG A 93 1.95 -7.07 19.65
C ARG A 93 3.42 -7.28 19.32
N ASP A 94 4.11 -8.03 20.18
CA ASP A 94 5.46 -8.50 19.87
C ASP A 94 5.47 -9.46 18.66
N PHE A 95 6.56 -9.39 17.89
CA PHE A 95 6.86 -10.36 16.85
C PHE A 95 7.06 -11.76 17.45
N GLU A 96 6.52 -12.74 16.74
CA GLU A 96 6.50 -14.14 17.14
C GLU A 96 7.01 -15.08 16.05
N TRP A 97 6.74 -14.78 14.78
CA TRP A 97 7.06 -15.67 13.67
C TRP A 97 7.85 -15.00 12.57
N LEU A 98 8.72 -15.75 11.90
CA LEU A 98 9.53 -15.25 10.79
C LEU A 98 8.65 -14.79 9.62
N GLY A 99 7.46 -15.40 9.48
CA GLY A 99 6.43 -14.96 8.54
C GLY A 99 6.01 -13.50 8.74
N GLU A 100 5.93 -13.04 9.99
CA GLU A 100 5.53 -11.67 10.32
C GLU A 100 6.61 -10.66 9.92
N VAL A 101 7.88 -11.00 10.17
CA VAL A 101 9.01 -10.19 9.73
C VAL A 101 9.02 -10.08 8.21
N ARG A 102 8.87 -11.20 7.50
CA ARG A 102 8.77 -11.22 6.03
C ARG A 102 7.59 -10.40 5.51
N GLN A 103 6.45 -10.48 6.17
CA GLN A 103 5.27 -9.68 5.85
C GLN A 103 5.56 -8.18 5.99
N CYS A 104 6.14 -7.75 7.12
CA CYS A 104 6.53 -6.35 7.33
C CYS A 104 7.53 -5.87 6.28
N THR A 105 8.55 -6.69 5.96
CA THR A 105 9.51 -6.37 4.89
C THR A 105 8.82 -6.17 3.55
N ARG A 106 7.89 -7.06 3.18
CA ARG A 106 7.16 -6.96 1.91
C ARG A 106 6.27 -5.72 1.86
N ILE A 107 5.54 -5.43 2.94
CA ILE A 107 4.72 -4.21 3.03
C ILE A 107 5.60 -2.96 2.94
N LEU A 108 6.74 -2.93 3.64
CA LEU A 108 7.68 -1.82 3.57
C LEU A 108 8.20 -1.61 2.15
N ARG A 109 8.54 -2.67 1.43
CA ARG A 109 8.97 -2.56 0.04
C ARG A 109 7.87 -2.02 -0.88
N ARG A 110 6.61 -2.43 -0.68
CA ARG A 110 5.48 -1.87 -1.42
C ARG A 110 5.29 -0.38 -1.15
N LEU A 111 5.37 0.02 0.13
CA LEU A 111 5.32 1.42 0.55
C LEU A 111 6.38 2.25 -0.18
N MET A 112 7.64 1.79 -0.18
CA MET A 112 8.75 2.50 -0.84
C MET A 112 8.53 2.67 -2.35
N VAL A 113 8.07 1.61 -3.02
CA VAL A 113 7.88 1.63 -4.48
C VAL A 113 6.69 2.51 -4.88
N VAL A 114 5.59 2.47 -4.13
CA VAL A 114 4.44 3.34 -4.37
C VAL A 114 4.74 4.80 -4.02
N ASP A 115 5.48 5.05 -2.94
CA ASP A 115 5.94 6.41 -2.56
C ASP A 115 6.80 7.03 -3.66
N GLY A 116 7.74 6.27 -4.23
CA GLY A 116 8.54 6.72 -5.38
C GLY A 116 7.70 6.96 -6.64
N LEU A 117 6.69 6.12 -6.91
CA LEU A 117 5.74 6.38 -8.00
C LEU A 117 4.99 7.69 -7.77
N LEU A 118 4.39 7.88 -6.59
CA LEU A 118 3.66 9.10 -6.25
C LEU A 118 4.53 10.36 -6.34
N GLU A 119 5.80 10.26 -5.96
CA GLU A 119 6.77 11.36 -6.15
C GLU A 119 6.94 11.73 -7.64
N VAL A 120 7.05 10.74 -8.52
CA VAL A 120 7.16 10.96 -9.97
C VAL A 120 5.88 11.57 -10.53
N LEU A 121 4.71 11.05 -10.13
CA LEU A 121 3.42 11.58 -10.57
C LEU A 121 3.21 13.03 -10.09
N ALA A 122 3.56 13.32 -8.83
CA ALA A 122 3.47 14.65 -8.26
C ALA A 122 4.38 15.67 -8.96
N ARG A 123 5.55 15.26 -9.45
CA ARG A 123 6.44 16.12 -10.25
C ARG A 123 5.90 16.41 -11.64
N SER A 124 5.03 15.56 -12.17
CA SER A 124 4.34 15.78 -13.45
C SER A 124 3.15 16.75 -13.32
N CYS A 125 2.71 17.05 -12.09
CA CYS A 125 1.63 17.99 -11.84
C CYS A 125 2.10 19.45 -12.00
N PRO A 126 1.23 20.38 -12.44
CA PRO A 126 1.55 21.80 -12.42
C PRO A 126 1.88 22.28 -10.98
N PRO A 127 2.87 23.17 -10.81
CA PRO A 127 3.26 23.64 -9.48
C PRO A 127 2.08 24.25 -8.69
N GLY A 128 1.89 23.79 -7.46
CA GLY A 128 0.82 24.26 -6.57
C GLY A 128 -0.59 23.74 -6.92
N GLN A 129 -0.71 22.79 -7.85
CA GLN A 129 -1.99 22.24 -8.31
C GLN A 129 -2.00 20.71 -8.26
N ASP A 130 -1.24 20.10 -7.33
CA ASP A 130 -1.28 18.64 -7.17
C ASP A 130 -2.66 18.18 -6.66
N GLY A 131 -3.36 18.99 -5.86
CA GLY A 131 -4.73 18.74 -5.44
C GLY A 131 -4.86 17.77 -4.26
N ILE A 132 -3.76 17.43 -3.58
CA ILE A 132 -3.74 16.44 -2.48
C ILE A 132 -4.36 17.03 -1.21
N ALA A 133 -5.25 16.27 -0.56
CA ALA A 133 -5.88 16.60 0.72
C ALA A 133 -5.40 15.63 1.83
N PRO A 134 -4.44 16.04 2.69
CA PRO A 134 -3.73 15.15 3.61
C PRO A 134 -4.57 14.27 4.55
N LEU A 135 -5.75 14.73 4.95
CA LEU A 135 -6.63 14.01 5.89
C LEU A 135 -7.74 13.20 5.21
N GLU A 136 -7.92 13.38 3.91
CA GLU A 136 -9.03 12.78 3.16
C GLU A 136 -8.54 11.74 2.15
N ASP A 137 -7.29 11.82 1.72
CA ASP A 137 -6.74 10.96 0.67
C ASP A 137 -5.97 9.76 1.21
N THR A 138 -6.09 8.66 0.46
CA THR A 138 -5.26 7.47 0.60
C THR A 138 -4.51 7.20 -0.70
N TYR A 139 -3.38 6.51 -0.62
CA TYR A 139 -2.51 6.27 -1.77
C TYR A 139 -3.24 5.62 -2.97
N ASP A 140 -4.12 4.65 -2.70
CA ASP A 140 -4.90 3.92 -3.69
C ASP A 140 -5.89 4.86 -4.40
N ARG A 141 -6.59 5.70 -3.64
CA ARG A 141 -7.47 6.73 -4.18
C ARG A 141 -6.73 7.70 -5.09
N LEU A 142 -5.53 8.14 -4.70
CA LEU A 142 -4.73 9.05 -5.53
C LEU A 142 -4.32 8.39 -6.85
N LEU A 143 -3.86 7.14 -6.81
CA LEU A 143 -3.42 6.41 -8.01
C LEU A 143 -4.56 6.22 -9.01
N VAL A 144 -5.73 5.77 -8.55
CA VAL A 144 -6.89 5.54 -9.41
C VAL A 144 -7.43 6.87 -9.95
N THR A 145 -7.49 7.92 -9.12
CA THR A 145 -7.95 9.25 -9.56
C THR A 145 -7.02 9.83 -10.63
N TYR A 146 -5.71 9.80 -10.39
CA TYR A 146 -4.71 10.28 -11.35
C TYR A 146 -4.81 9.55 -12.69
N TRP A 147 -4.87 8.21 -12.66
CA TRP A 147 -5.02 7.42 -13.88
C TRP A 147 -6.38 7.63 -14.56
N GLY A 148 -7.45 7.79 -13.78
CA GLY A 148 -8.79 8.10 -14.30
C GLY A 148 -8.81 9.42 -15.07
N ARG A 149 -8.15 10.46 -14.54
CA ARG A 149 -7.94 11.73 -15.24
C ARG A 149 -7.19 11.57 -16.55
N MET A 150 -6.04 10.88 -16.52
CA MET A 150 -5.27 10.59 -17.74
C MET A 150 -6.11 9.84 -18.77
N SER A 151 -6.89 8.85 -18.33
CA SER A 151 -7.76 8.05 -19.19
C SER A 151 -8.81 8.92 -19.87
N LEU A 152 -9.37 9.90 -19.16
CA LEU A 152 -10.33 10.86 -19.71
C LEU A 152 -9.68 12.00 -20.54
N GLY A 153 -8.35 12.03 -20.65
CA GLY A 153 -7.63 13.13 -21.31
C GLY A 153 -7.63 14.43 -20.50
N LEU A 154 -7.87 14.34 -19.19
CA LEU A 154 -7.75 15.46 -18.25
C LEU A 154 -6.28 15.66 -17.85
N GLY A 155 -5.95 16.85 -17.34
CA GLY A 155 -4.58 17.18 -16.93
C GLY A 155 -4.05 16.30 -15.79
N PRO A 156 -2.72 16.05 -15.74
CA PRO A 156 -2.08 15.17 -14.74
C PRO A 156 -2.05 15.86 -13.36
N THR A 157 -3.07 15.59 -12.54
CA THR A 157 -3.18 16.09 -11.16
C THR A 157 -3.85 15.03 -10.28
N PHE A 158 -3.83 15.20 -8.97
CA PHE A 158 -4.61 14.38 -8.02
C PHE A 158 -5.96 15.00 -7.65
N GLU A 159 -6.32 16.13 -8.25
CA GLU A 159 -7.66 16.70 -8.11
C GLU A 159 -8.76 15.69 -8.44
N GLY A 160 -9.81 15.69 -7.62
CA GLY A 160 -10.94 14.80 -7.82
C GLY A 160 -11.64 15.00 -9.16
N LEU A 161 -12.32 13.96 -9.61
CA LEU A 161 -13.23 13.99 -10.75
C LEU A 161 -14.58 14.56 -10.31
N THR A 162 -15.24 15.36 -11.16
CA THR A 162 -16.66 15.65 -10.93
C THR A 162 -17.49 14.38 -11.02
N VAL A 163 -18.73 14.40 -10.52
CA VAL A 163 -19.63 13.25 -10.61
C VAL A 163 -19.84 12.84 -12.08
N GLU A 164 -19.95 13.81 -12.98
CA GLU A 164 -20.08 13.59 -14.43
C GLU A 164 -18.83 12.92 -15.01
N GLN A 165 -17.63 13.44 -14.68
CA GLN A 165 -16.37 12.84 -15.12
C GLN A 165 -16.19 11.42 -14.59
N ALA A 166 -16.55 11.17 -13.33
CA ALA A 166 -16.50 9.84 -12.75
C ALA A 166 -17.49 8.87 -13.44
N ARG A 167 -18.68 9.35 -13.81
CA ARG A 167 -19.63 8.58 -14.63
C ARG A 167 -19.07 8.28 -16.02
N ASP A 168 -18.45 9.25 -16.68
CA ASP A 168 -17.83 9.06 -18.00
C ASP A 168 -16.69 8.03 -17.95
N LEU A 169 -15.87 8.09 -16.90
CA LEU A 169 -14.82 7.09 -16.66
C LEU A 169 -15.43 5.69 -16.54
N LEU A 170 -16.39 5.51 -15.62
CA LEU A 170 -17.01 4.20 -15.40
C LEU A 170 -17.77 3.70 -16.64
N ALA A 171 -18.45 4.58 -17.38
CA ALA A 171 -19.12 4.23 -18.63
C ALA A 171 -18.11 3.71 -19.67
N ARG A 172 -16.94 4.35 -19.79
CA ARG A 172 -15.86 3.89 -20.67
C ARG A 172 -15.31 2.54 -20.23
N LEU A 173 -15.04 2.37 -18.94
CA LEU A 173 -14.49 1.12 -18.38
C LEU A 173 -15.44 -0.06 -18.58
N ARG A 174 -16.75 0.21 -18.57
CA ARG A 174 -17.82 -0.79 -18.70
C ARG A 174 -18.41 -0.89 -20.10
N SER A 175 -17.84 -0.20 -21.09
CA SER A 175 -18.42 -0.10 -22.45
C SER A 175 -18.66 -1.46 -23.14
N ARG A 176 -17.98 -2.52 -22.68
CA ARG A 176 -18.11 -3.90 -23.19
C ARG A 176 -18.95 -4.82 -22.28
N GLU A 177 -19.58 -4.28 -21.24
CA GLU A 177 -20.25 -5.04 -20.19
C GLU A 177 -21.73 -4.59 -20.08
N GLY A 178 -22.66 -5.53 -20.31
CA GLY A 178 -24.08 -5.22 -20.39
C GLY A 178 -24.80 -5.14 -19.04
N SER A 179 -24.29 -5.80 -18.00
CA SER A 179 -24.91 -5.83 -16.68
C SER A 179 -23.90 -6.12 -15.56
N PRO A 180 -24.20 -5.73 -14.30
CA PRO A 180 -23.40 -6.11 -13.16
C PRO A 180 -23.31 -7.64 -12.97
N PRO A 181 -22.26 -8.18 -12.32
CA PRO A 181 -21.11 -7.46 -11.80
C PRO A 181 -20.16 -7.01 -12.92
N TYR A 182 -19.81 -5.73 -12.90
CA TYR A 182 -18.84 -5.16 -13.83
C TYR A 182 -17.43 -5.56 -13.43
N THR A 183 -16.67 -6.19 -14.32
CA THR A 183 -15.31 -6.69 -14.01
C THR A 183 -14.24 -5.66 -14.38
N MET A 184 -14.46 -4.89 -15.44
CA MET A 184 -13.54 -3.89 -15.98
C MET A 184 -12.14 -4.47 -16.28
N GLU A 185 -12.07 -5.79 -16.51
CA GLU A 185 -10.83 -6.57 -16.62
C GLU A 185 -9.93 -6.07 -17.75
N ALA A 186 -10.55 -5.67 -18.87
CA ALA A 186 -9.86 -5.17 -20.05
C ALA A 186 -8.99 -3.92 -19.79
N PHE A 187 -9.22 -3.21 -18.68
CA PHE A 187 -8.51 -1.99 -18.33
C PHE A 187 -7.47 -2.17 -17.22
N GLY A 188 -7.49 -3.29 -16.47
CA GLY A 188 -6.52 -3.53 -15.40
C GLY A 188 -5.07 -3.54 -15.91
N SER A 189 -4.83 -4.21 -17.04
CA SER A 189 -3.51 -4.20 -17.70
C SER A 189 -3.10 -2.81 -18.20
N ASN A 190 -4.06 -1.96 -18.61
CA ASN A 190 -3.77 -0.58 -19.00
C ASN A 190 -3.39 0.25 -17.77
N PHE A 191 -4.15 0.16 -16.68
CA PHE A 191 -3.84 0.84 -15.41
C PHE A 191 -2.42 0.53 -14.93
N VAL A 192 -2.07 -0.76 -14.87
CA VAL A 192 -0.73 -1.20 -14.45
C VAL A 192 0.33 -0.72 -15.43
N ARG A 193 0.13 -0.89 -16.74
CA ARG A 193 1.11 -0.49 -17.76
C ARG A 193 1.37 1.02 -17.72
N ASP A 194 0.32 1.83 -17.69
CA ASP A 194 0.41 3.27 -17.82
C ASP A 194 1.13 3.88 -16.61
N LEU A 195 0.81 3.43 -15.39
CA LEU A 195 1.46 3.89 -14.17
C LEU A 195 2.90 3.36 -14.02
N CYS A 196 3.17 2.10 -14.37
CA CYS A 196 4.55 1.60 -14.42
C CYS A 196 5.39 2.37 -15.45
N GLY A 197 4.79 2.76 -16.57
CA GLY A 197 5.44 3.55 -17.62
C GLY A 197 5.86 4.96 -17.18
N CYS A 198 5.36 5.46 -16.05
CA CYS A 198 5.82 6.73 -15.48
C CYS A 198 7.19 6.61 -14.80
N LEU A 199 7.56 5.43 -14.29
CA LEU A 199 8.84 5.26 -13.59
C LEU A 199 10.01 5.13 -14.59
N PRO A 200 11.13 5.85 -14.36
CA PRO A 200 12.34 5.65 -15.14
C PRO A 200 12.98 4.29 -14.79
N THR A 201 12.98 3.36 -15.77
CA THR A 201 13.67 2.06 -15.76
C THR A 201 13.90 1.45 -14.37
N PRO A 202 12.84 0.97 -13.68
CA PRO A 202 12.98 0.27 -12.41
C PRO A 202 13.77 -1.04 -12.60
N ASP A 203 14.44 -1.50 -11.55
CA ASP A 203 14.99 -2.84 -11.55
C ASP A 203 13.86 -3.90 -11.59
N PRO A 204 14.13 -5.14 -12.04
CA PRO A 204 13.09 -6.14 -12.23
C PRO A 204 12.30 -6.52 -10.97
N GLU A 205 12.93 -6.45 -9.78
CA GLU A 205 12.25 -6.76 -8.51
C GLU A 205 11.27 -5.64 -8.16
N THR A 206 11.71 -4.39 -8.26
CA THR A 206 10.86 -3.21 -8.09
C THR A 206 9.71 -3.18 -9.08
N GLU A 207 9.97 -3.47 -10.36
CA GLU A 207 8.94 -3.51 -11.40
C GLU A 207 7.88 -4.59 -11.11
N ALA A 208 8.31 -5.80 -10.75
CA ALA A 208 7.39 -6.89 -10.41
C ALA A 208 6.53 -6.55 -9.18
N LEU A 209 7.14 -5.98 -8.14
CA LEU A 209 6.44 -5.59 -6.93
C LEU A 209 5.44 -4.45 -7.18
N LEU A 210 5.79 -3.48 -8.03
CA LEU A 210 4.87 -2.41 -8.42
C LEU A 210 3.68 -2.98 -9.19
N LYS A 211 3.92 -3.85 -10.17
CA LYS A 211 2.84 -4.50 -10.95
C LYS A 211 1.88 -5.28 -10.05
N GLU A 212 2.40 -6.09 -9.14
CA GLU A 212 1.58 -6.82 -8.16
C GLU A 212 0.74 -5.84 -7.31
N THR A 213 1.36 -4.76 -6.86
CA THR A 213 0.72 -3.77 -5.99
C THR A 213 -0.38 -2.99 -6.70
N LEU A 214 -0.11 -2.51 -7.91
CA LEU A 214 -1.10 -1.82 -8.74
C LEU A 214 -2.25 -2.75 -9.14
N GLY A 215 -1.96 -4.03 -9.40
CA GLY A 215 -3.00 -5.04 -9.62
C GLY A 215 -3.99 -5.12 -8.46
N SER A 216 -3.48 -5.21 -7.21
CA SER A 216 -4.35 -5.20 -6.03
C SER A 216 -5.13 -3.89 -5.83
N VAL A 217 -4.55 -2.73 -6.20
CA VAL A 217 -5.28 -1.45 -6.17
C VAL A 217 -6.43 -1.46 -7.19
N TRP A 218 -6.19 -1.99 -8.39
CA TRP A 218 -7.21 -2.12 -9.42
C TRP A 218 -8.34 -3.08 -9.00
N GLU A 219 -8.00 -4.23 -8.40
CA GLU A 219 -8.97 -5.18 -7.86
C GLU A 219 -9.88 -4.52 -6.81
N ALA A 220 -9.31 -3.75 -5.87
CA ALA A 220 -10.09 -3.03 -4.86
C ALA A 220 -11.05 -2.00 -5.47
N PHE A 221 -10.61 -1.29 -6.51
CA PHE A 221 -11.46 -0.39 -7.29
C PHE A 221 -12.59 -1.15 -8.00
N CYS A 222 -12.29 -2.27 -8.65
CA CYS A 222 -13.29 -3.10 -9.30
C CYS A 222 -14.32 -3.64 -8.30
N ASP A 223 -13.88 -4.14 -7.15
CA ASP A 223 -14.76 -4.66 -6.10
C ASP A 223 -15.78 -3.62 -5.65
N GLU A 224 -15.33 -2.38 -5.39
CA GLU A 224 -16.18 -1.27 -4.98
C GLU A 224 -17.24 -0.94 -6.04
N TYR A 225 -16.85 -0.87 -7.31
CA TYR A 225 -17.71 -0.39 -8.39
C TYR A 225 -18.45 -1.48 -9.16
N SER A 226 -18.15 -2.75 -8.93
CA SER A 226 -18.69 -3.89 -9.67
C SER A 226 -20.22 -3.93 -9.69
N ARG A 227 -20.89 -3.45 -8.64
CA ARG A 227 -22.35 -3.51 -8.49
C ARG A 227 -23.03 -2.15 -8.43
N ILE A 228 -22.30 -1.06 -8.65
CA ILE A 228 -22.84 0.31 -8.53
C ILE A 228 -23.24 0.80 -9.93
N PRO A 229 -24.54 0.96 -10.21
CA PRO A 229 -25.02 1.60 -11.43
C PRO A 229 -24.60 3.08 -11.50
N LEU A 230 -24.46 3.64 -12.70
CA LEU A 230 -23.95 5.00 -12.93
C LEU A 230 -24.86 6.10 -12.33
N ASP A 231 -26.18 5.89 -12.30
CA ASP A 231 -27.18 6.79 -11.72
C ASP A 231 -27.13 6.83 -10.19
N ARG A 232 -26.59 5.78 -9.55
CA ARG A 232 -26.40 5.67 -8.10
C ARG A 232 -25.01 6.06 -7.61
N LEU A 233 -24.16 6.60 -8.49
CA LEU A 233 -22.84 7.09 -8.11
C LEU A 233 -22.96 8.29 -7.15
N ASP A 234 -22.42 8.16 -5.95
CA ASP A 234 -22.34 9.23 -4.95
C ASP A 234 -20.92 9.30 -4.40
N GLY A 235 -20.28 10.46 -4.56
CA GLY A 235 -18.90 10.68 -4.16
C GLY A 235 -18.63 10.54 -2.67
N ARG A 236 -19.65 10.71 -1.82
CA ARG A 236 -19.50 10.62 -0.36
C ARG A 236 -19.16 9.22 0.13
N TYR A 237 -19.51 8.20 -0.66
CA TYR A 237 -19.26 6.80 -0.32
C TYR A 237 -18.08 6.21 -1.11
N SER A 238 -17.44 7.01 -1.96
CA SER A 238 -16.32 6.51 -2.75
C SER A 238 -15.05 6.39 -1.90
N ARG A 239 -14.46 5.20 -1.88
CA ARG A 239 -13.18 4.94 -1.20
C ARG A 239 -12.01 4.99 -2.15
N THR A 240 -12.14 4.42 -3.33
CA THR A 240 -11.06 4.24 -4.30
C THR A 240 -10.99 5.32 -5.37
N LEU A 241 -11.99 6.20 -5.49
CA LEU A 241 -11.98 7.32 -6.45
C LEU A 241 -12.28 8.64 -5.75
N ARG A 242 -11.53 9.69 -6.05
CA ARG A 242 -11.85 11.01 -5.50
C ARG A 242 -12.91 11.67 -6.35
N ILE A 243 -14.12 11.77 -5.83
CA ILE A 243 -15.25 12.42 -6.52
C ILE A 243 -15.62 13.71 -5.78
N ILE A 244 -15.53 14.84 -6.48
CA ILE A 244 -15.89 16.15 -5.98
C ILE A 244 -17.28 16.56 -6.48
N HIS A 245 -18.03 17.24 -5.62
CA HIS A 245 -19.27 17.90 -6.04
C HIS A 245 -18.88 19.25 -6.64
N SER A 246 -19.37 19.53 -7.84
CA SER A 246 -19.26 20.85 -8.45
C SER A 246 -19.83 21.87 -7.46
N ARG A 247 -19.00 22.80 -6.96
CA ARG A 247 -19.53 23.98 -6.26
C ARG A 247 -20.26 24.81 -7.31
N THR A 248 -21.59 24.81 -7.25
CA THR A 248 -22.42 25.81 -7.92
C THR A 248 -22.14 27.20 -7.36
#